data_AF-A0A257MBW8-F1
#
_entry.id   AF-A0A257MBW8-F1
#
_cell.length_a   1.000
_cell.length_b   1.000
_cell.length_c   1.000
_cell.angle_alpha   90.00
_cell.angle_beta   90.00
_cell.angle_gamma   90.00
#
_symmetry.space_group_name_H-M   'P 1'
#
loop_
_entity.id
_entity.type
_entity.pdbx_description
1 polymer ?
#
loop_
_entity_poly.entity_id
_entity_poly.type
_entity_poly.pdbx_seq_one_letter_code
_entity_poly.pdbx_strand_id
1 'polypeptide(L)'
;MSEASTQITLIGTKLASIGMEFTFVGPTPECEGCKLRNTCINLEPRRRYRVLGTRGELVHDCPIHEAGVRAVEVAESPIIAAFDARKAFPGSKIVYESMRCDDASCSMYDMCHPVGLKDGERCTIVEIVGEAPEECPRGNVLKLVEFRR
;
A
#
# COMPACT_ATOMS: atom_id res chain seq x y z
N MET A 1 12.31 10.64 -13.47
CA MET A 1 11.23 10.94 -12.51
C MET A 1 10.11 9.96 -12.83
N SER A 2 9.90 8.98 -11.97
CA SER A 2 8.88 7.96 -12.20
C SER A 2 7.53 8.61 -11.93
N GLU A 3 6.77 8.89 -12.98
CA GLU A 3 5.39 9.37 -12.81
C GLU A 3 4.64 8.28 -12.05
N ALA A 4 4.25 8.56 -10.81
CA ALA A 4 3.39 7.66 -10.07
C ALA A 4 2.07 7.58 -10.83
N SER A 5 1.69 6.39 -11.28
CA SER A 5 0.42 6.19 -11.99
C SER A 5 -0.73 6.63 -11.10
N THR A 6 -1.38 7.73 -11.46
CA THR A 6 -2.52 8.27 -10.73
C THR A 6 -3.80 7.61 -11.21
N GLN A 7 -4.70 7.28 -10.29
CA GLN A 7 -5.98 6.67 -10.57
C GLN A 7 -7.11 7.43 -9.88
N ILE A 8 -8.28 7.51 -10.52
CA ILE A 8 -9.48 8.08 -9.92
C ILE A 8 -10.28 6.96 -9.26
N THR A 9 -10.72 7.19 -8.03
CA THR A 9 -11.55 6.26 -7.27
C THR A 9 -12.53 7.01 -6.38
N LEU A 10 -13.44 6.29 -5.73
CA LEU A 10 -14.37 6.84 -4.74
C LEU A 10 -13.99 6.34 -3.36
N ILE A 11 -13.79 7.25 -2.41
CA ILE A 11 -13.55 6.90 -1.00
C ILE A 11 -14.52 7.65 -0.09
N GLY A 12 -14.71 7.12 1.13
CA GLY A 12 -15.56 7.77 2.14
C GLY A 12 -15.18 9.22 2.35
N THR A 13 -16.18 10.11 2.40
CA THR A 13 -15.97 11.57 2.44
C THR A 13 -15.05 12.00 3.58
N LYS A 14 -15.11 11.33 4.74
CA LYS A 14 -14.23 11.60 5.89
C LYS A 14 -12.75 11.24 5.67
N LEU A 15 -12.43 10.36 4.72
CA LEU A 15 -11.06 9.96 4.37
C LEU A 15 -10.53 10.72 3.14
N ALA A 16 -11.39 11.46 2.45
CA ALA A 16 -11.06 12.20 1.24
C ALA A 16 -10.36 13.53 1.51
N SER A 17 -9.19 13.44 2.15
CA SER A 17 -8.29 14.56 2.43
C SER A 17 -6.96 14.37 1.71
N ILE A 18 -6.41 15.44 1.15
CA ILE A 18 -5.11 15.40 0.45
C ILE A 18 -4.00 14.98 1.42
N GLY A 19 -3.14 14.07 0.98
CA GLY A 19 -2.08 13.48 1.78
C GLY A 19 -2.51 12.31 2.65
N MET A 20 -3.82 12.03 2.76
CA MET A 20 -4.30 10.87 3.50
C MET A 20 -3.87 9.57 2.81
N GLU A 21 -3.36 8.62 3.59
CA GLU A 21 -3.04 7.28 3.13
C GLU A 21 -4.05 6.27 3.68
N PHE A 22 -4.39 5.28 2.87
CA PHE A 22 -5.30 4.21 3.25
C PHE A 22 -4.92 2.90 2.56
N THR A 23 -5.26 1.77 3.17
CA THR A 23 -5.13 0.45 2.56
C THR A 23 -6.47 0.04 1.97
N PHE A 24 -6.53 -0.21 0.66
CA PHE A 24 -7.75 -0.70 0.03
C PHE A 24 -7.94 -2.18 0.34
N VAL A 25 -9.05 -2.55 1.00
CA VAL A 25 -9.31 -3.94 1.42
C VAL A 25 -10.10 -4.73 0.37
N GLY A 26 -10.97 -4.06 -0.39
CA GLY A 26 -11.87 -4.70 -1.36
C GLY A 26 -13.35 -4.35 -1.14
N PRO A 27 -14.26 -4.93 -1.94
CA PRO A 27 -15.71 -4.77 -1.79
C PRO A 27 -16.26 -5.47 -0.52
N THR A 28 -17.42 -5.01 -0.07
CA THR A 28 -18.29 -5.72 0.90
C THR A 28 -19.59 -6.18 0.23
N PRO A 29 -20.39 -7.06 0.85
CA PRO A 29 -21.67 -7.52 0.27
C PRO A 29 -22.65 -6.38 -0.06
N GLU A 30 -22.65 -5.30 0.73
CA GLU A 30 -23.48 -4.11 0.50
C GLU A 30 -23.14 -3.36 -0.79
N CYS A 31 -21.98 -3.67 -1.40
CA CYS A 31 -21.62 -3.15 -2.72
C CYS A 31 -22.36 -3.87 -3.87
N GLU A 32 -23.00 -5.02 -3.62
CA GLU A 32 -23.74 -5.76 -4.64
C GLU A 32 -24.89 -4.91 -5.19
N GLY A 33 -24.98 -4.79 -6.51
CA GLY A 33 -25.99 -3.95 -7.17
C GLY A 33 -25.72 -2.43 -7.15
N CYS A 34 -24.64 -1.95 -6.51
CA CYS A 34 -24.30 -0.53 -6.52
C CYS A 34 -23.85 -0.06 -7.92
N LYS A 35 -24.45 1.04 -8.41
CA LYS A 35 -24.12 1.63 -9.73
C LYS A 35 -22.69 2.17 -9.82
N LEU A 36 -22.11 2.57 -8.69
CA LEU A 36 -20.77 3.15 -8.59
C LEU A 36 -19.70 2.10 -8.25
N ARG A 37 -20.09 0.82 -8.08
CA ARG A 37 -19.23 -0.26 -7.62
C ARG A 37 -17.89 -0.28 -8.36
N ASN A 38 -17.92 -0.31 -9.69
CA ASN A 38 -16.71 -0.41 -10.50
C ASN A 38 -15.71 0.72 -10.23
N THR A 39 -16.18 1.94 -9.95
CA THR A 39 -15.31 3.07 -9.59
C THR A 39 -14.83 3.01 -8.15
N CYS A 40 -15.65 2.51 -7.21
CA CYS A 40 -15.24 2.31 -5.82
C CYS A 40 -14.23 1.18 -5.63
N ILE A 41 -14.23 0.15 -6.51
CA ILE A 41 -13.43 -1.07 -6.33
C ILE A 41 -12.39 -1.29 -7.43
N ASN A 42 -12.02 -0.23 -8.14
CA ASN A 42 -11.02 -0.28 -9.20
C ASN A 42 -9.56 -0.33 -8.70
N LEU A 43 -9.34 -0.28 -7.38
CA LEU A 43 -8.02 -0.38 -6.76
C LEU A 43 -7.65 -1.84 -6.48
N GLU A 44 -6.35 -2.12 -6.37
CA GLU A 44 -5.90 -3.47 -6.04
C GLU A 44 -6.00 -3.73 -4.52
N PRO A 45 -6.65 -4.84 -4.10
CA PRO A 45 -6.78 -5.18 -2.68
C PRO A 45 -5.45 -5.41 -1.98
N ARG A 46 -5.42 -5.01 -0.69
CA ARG A 46 -4.28 -5.01 0.22
C ARG A 46 -3.14 -4.08 -0.20
N ARG A 47 -3.40 -3.06 -1.02
CA ARG A 47 -2.42 -2.03 -1.37
C ARG A 47 -2.70 -0.73 -0.65
N ARG A 48 -1.63 0.03 -0.38
CA ARG A 48 -1.68 1.35 0.22
C ARG A 48 -1.70 2.42 -0.87
N TYR A 49 -2.63 3.36 -0.75
CA TYR A 49 -2.79 4.47 -1.66
C TYR A 49 -2.75 5.78 -0.90
N ARG A 50 -2.22 6.83 -1.53
CA ARG A 50 -2.24 8.20 -1.04
C ARG A 50 -3.17 9.05 -1.88
N VAL A 51 -4.01 9.85 -1.24
CA VAL A 51 -4.84 10.86 -1.89
C VAL A 51 -3.96 12.03 -2.34
N LEU A 52 -3.91 12.26 -3.64
CA LEU A 52 -3.22 13.41 -4.25
C LEU A 52 -4.14 14.61 -4.41
N GLY A 53 -5.44 14.37 -4.60
CA GLY A 53 -6.42 15.41 -4.85
C GLY A 53 -7.84 14.93 -4.66
N THR A 54 -8.76 15.85 -4.41
CA THR A 54 -10.20 15.59 -4.42
C THR A 54 -10.81 16.16 -5.69
N ARG A 55 -11.73 15.43 -6.34
CA ARG A 55 -12.39 15.89 -7.57
C ARG A 55 -13.83 16.30 -7.29
N GLY A 56 -14.11 17.58 -7.53
CA GLY A 56 -15.44 18.16 -7.36
C GLY A 56 -15.95 18.12 -5.91
N GLU A 57 -17.20 18.56 -5.75
CA GLU A 57 -17.91 18.62 -4.46
C GLU A 57 -19.04 17.60 -4.35
N LEU A 58 -19.27 16.81 -5.42
CA LEU A 58 -20.33 15.81 -5.44
C LEU A 58 -20.02 14.67 -4.46
N VAL A 59 -20.95 14.47 -3.53
CA VAL A 59 -20.97 13.33 -2.61
C VAL A 59 -22.05 12.36 -3.09
N HIS A 60 -21.68 11.09 -3.20
CA HIS A 60 -22.61 10.01 -3.52
C HIS A 60 -22.99 9.26 -2.24
N ASP A 61 -24.27 9.01 -2.07
CA ASP A 61 -24.75 8.20 -0.94
C ASP A 61 -24.16 6.79 -0.99
N CYS A 62 -23.69 6.32 0.16
CA CYS A 62 -23.12 5.00 0.34
C CYS A 62 -23.52 4.45 1.71
N PRO A 63 -24.08 3.22 1.80
CA PRO A 63 -24.48 2.64 3.07
C PRO A 63 -23.30 2.24 3.97
N ILE A 64 -22.09 2.11 3.40
CA ILE A 64 -20.88 1.66 4.11
C ILE A 64 -20.13 2.85 4.73
N HIS A 65 -20.08 3.98 4.00
CA HIS A 65 -19.29 5.13 4.41
C HIS A 65 -20.17 6.22 5.00
N GLU A 66 -19.83 6.63 6.22
CA GLU A 66 -20.47 7.78 6.86
C GLU A 66 -20.25 9.05 6.01
N ALA A 67 -21.33 9.81 5.78
CA ALA A 67 -21.37 10.97 4.88
C ALA A 67 -21.04 10.64 3.40
N GLY A 68 -21.27 9.41 2.98
CA GLY A 68 -21.15 8.99 1.58
C GLY A 68 -19.71 8.88 1.09
N VAL A 69 -19.56 8.83 -0.23
CA VAL A 69 -18.26 8.74 -0.92
C VAL A 69 -18.08 9.90 -1.89
N ARG A 70 -16.83 10.28 -2.14
CA ARG A 70 -16.48 11.31 -3.12
C ARG A 70 -15.30 10.90 -3.99
N ALA A 71 -15.21 11.51 -5.16
CA ALA A 71 -14.16 11.23 -6.12
C ALA A 71 -12.83 11.82 -5.65
N VAL A 72 -11.80 10.99 -5.68
CA VAL A 72 -10.43 11.36 -5.34
C VAL A 72 -9.47 10.84 -6.40
N GLU A 73 -8.37 11.56 -6.55
CA GLU A 73 -7.20 11.13 -7.29
C GLU A 73 -6.20 10.54 -6.31
N VAL A 74 -5.76 9.32 -6.58
CA VAL A 74 -4.86 8.56 -5.71
C VAL A 74 -3.66 8.06 -6.50
N ALA A 75 -2.55 7.82 -5.80
CA ALA A 75 -1.42 7.05 -6.31
C ALA A 75 -1.06 5.95 -5.31
N GLU A 76 -0.49 4.84 -5.80
CA GLU A 76 0.07 3.82 -4.92
C GLU A 76 1.20 4.42 -4.08
N SER A 77 1.12 4.22 -2.77
CA SER A 77 2.19 4.64 -1.86
C SER A 77 3.38 3.70 -2.02
N PRO A 78 4.63 4.22 -1.94
CA PRO A 78 5.81 3.37 -1.87
C PRO A 78 5.72 2.35 -0.73
N ILE A 79 6.25 1.16 -0.97
CA ILE A 79 6.29 0.09 0.02
C ILE A 79 7.69 0.07 0.62
N ILE A 80 7.80 0.50 1.87
CA ILE A 80 9.07 0.45 2.62
C ILE A 80 9.05 -0.80 3.48
N ALA A 81 10.10 -1.61 3.38
CA ALA A 81 10.21 -2.85 4.12
C ALA A 81 11.66 -3.14 4.53
N ALA A 82 11.82 -3.87 5.63
CA ALA A 82 13.09 -4.48 5.98
C ALA A 82 13.35 -5.66 5.04
N PHE A 83 14.53 -5.73 4.45
CA PHE A 83 14.90 -6.74 3.46
C PHE A 83 16.36 -7.19 3.62
N ASP A 84 16.68 -8.39 3.14
CA ASP A 84 18.04 -8.94 3.24
C ASP A 84 19.04 -8.02 2.54
N ALA A 85 19.98 -7.48 3.33
CA ALA A 85 20.99 -6.54 2.86
C ALA A 85 21.81 -7.07 1.69
N ARG A 86 22.00 -8.41 1.60
CA ARG A 86 22.75 -9.07 0.52
C ARG A 86 22.00 -9.11 -0.79
N LYS A 87 20.68 -8.90 -0.77
CA LYS A 87 19.80 -8.87 -1.95
C LYS A 87 19.30 -7.47 -2.28
N ALA A 88 19.57 -6.49 -1.43
CA ALA A 88 19.09 -5.12 -1.53
C ALA A 88 19.87 -4.30 -2.57
N PHE A 89 19.73 -4.63 -3.86
CA PHE A 89 20.39 -3.89 -4.94
C PHE A 89 19.40 -2.94 -5.63
N PRO A 90 19.57 -1.61 -5.56
CA PRO A 90 18.74 -0.65 -6.29
C PRO A 90 18.70 -0.94 -7.79
N GLY A 91 17.51 -0.82 -8.38
CA GLY A 91 17.23 -1.14 -9.79
C GLY A 91 17.02 -2.64 -10.09
N SER A 92 17.27 -3.54 -9.13
CA SER A 92 17.06 -4.97 -9.36
C SER A 92 15.58 -5.34 -9.32
N LYS A 93 15.17 -6.24 -10.22
CA LYS A 93 13.85 -6.88 -10.20
C LYS A 93 13.96 -8.20 -9.44
N ILE A 94 13.14 -8.37 -8.42
CA ILE A 94 13.09 -9.58 -7.61
C ILE A 94 11.68 -10.17 -7.62
N VAL A 95 11.59 -11.44 -7.23
CA VAL A 95 10.34 -12.03 -6.76
C VAL A 95 10.34 -11.90 -5.25
N TYR A 96 9.38 -11.16 -4.70
CA TYR A 96 9.25 -10.96 -3.28
C TYR A 96 8.88 -12.28 -2.60
N GLU A 97 9.59 -12.58 -1.51
CA GLU A 97 9.32 -13.69 -0.62
C GLU A 97 9.42 -13.16 0.81
N SER A 98 8.37 -13.40 1.59
CA SER A 98 8.32 -13.02 3.00
C SER A 98 9.45 -13.67 3.78
N MET A 99 10.01 -12.93 4.73
CA MET A 99 11.01 -13.48 5.63
C MET A 99 10.39 -14.57 6.50
N ARG A 100 11.10 -15.69 6.65
CA ARG A 100 10.68 -16.78 7.54
C ARG A 100 10.99 -16.39 8.99
N CYS A 101 10.10 -15.58 9.58
CA CYS A 101 10.15 -15.20 10.99
C CYS A 101 8.76 -15.35 11.62
N ASP A 102 8.67 -16.17 12.66
CA ASP A 102 7.46 -16.51 13.40
C ASP A 102 7.29 -15.71 14.71
N ASP A 103 8.25 -14.85 15.04
CA ASP A 103 8.18 -13.99 16.21
C ASP A 103 7.34 -12.73 15.95
N ALA A 104 6.02 -12.88 16.11
CA ALA A 104 5.07 -11.78 16.00
C ALA A 104 5.21 -10.71 17.10
N SER A 105 6.00 -10.97 18.16
CA SER A 105 6.26 -9.99 19.21
C SER A 105 7.47 -9.09 18.93
N CYS A 106 8.19 -9.36 17.84
CA CYS A 106 9.32 -8.56 17.39
C CYS A 106 8.89 -7.14 16.99
N SER A 107 9.60 -6.13 17.50
CA SER A 107 9.41 -4.70 17.18
C SER A 107 9.45 -4.40 15.68
N MET A 108 10.25 -5.16 14.92
CA MET A 108 10.43 -5.00 13.48
C MET A 108 9.52 -5.91 12.64
N TYR A 109 8.58 -6.64 13.25
CA TYR A 109 7.79 -7.65 12.56
C TYR A 109 7.02 -7.08 11.36
N ASP A 110 6.37 -5.92 11.54
CA ASP A 110 5.60 -5.25 10.48
C ASP A 110 6.48 -4.71 9.34
N MET A 111 7.73 -4.33 9.64
CA MET A 111 8.69 -3.94 8.61
C MET A 111 9.19 -5.15 7.81
N CYS A 112 9.33 -6.30 8.47
CA CYS A 112 9.71 -7.56 7.84
C CYS A 112 8.57 -8.19 7.04
N HIS A 113 7.32 -7.85 7.39
CA HIS A 113 6.08 -8.32 6.76
C HIS A 113 5.24 -7.12 6.27
N PRO A 114 5.76 -6.33 5.32
CA PRO A 114 5.11 -5.13 4.84
C PRO A 114 3.72 -5.42 4.26
N VAL A 115 2.75 -4.60 4.64
CA VAL A 115 1.44 -4.58 3.97
C VAL A 115 1.63 -4.09 2.53
N GLY A 116 1.06 -4.83 1.58
CA GLY A 116 1.12 -4.45 0.17
C GLY A 116 2.25 -5.09 -0.62
N LEU A 117 2.88 -6.17 -0.14
CA LEU A 117 3.62 -7.12 -0.97
C LEU A 117 3.09 -8.54 -0.70
N LYS A 118 3.02 -9.36 -1.75
CA LYS A 118 2.61 -10.76 -1.67
C LYS A 118 3.74 -11.66 -2.12
N ASP A 119 3.84 -12.84 -1.52
CA ASP A 119 4.80 -13.86 -1.95
C ASP A 119 4.57 -14.23 -3.42
N GLY A 120 5.65 -14.35 -4.18
CA GLY A 120 5.61 -14.64 -5.61
C GLY A 120 5.40 -13.41 -6.50
N GLU A 121 5.22 -12.22 -5.91
CA GLU A 121 5.05 -10.98 -6.67
C GLU A 121 6.37 -10.43 -7.19
N ARG A 122 6.37 -9.93 -8.43
CA ARG A 122 7.53 -9.22 -8.98
C ARG A 122 7.53 -7.78 -8.51
N CYS A 123 8.65 -7.35 -7.94
CA CYS A 123 8.88 -5.95 -7.58
C CYS A 123 10.31 -5.54 -7.96
N THR A 124 10.49 -4.23 -8.07
CA THR A 124 11.77 -3.56 -8.30
C THR A 124 12.17 -2.89 -6.99
N ILE A 125 13.42 -3.11 -6.58
CA ILE A 125 14.02 -2.34 -5.49
C ILE A 125 14.35 -0.96 -6.06
N VAL A 126 13.66 0.08 -5.61
CA VAL A 126 13.88 1.45 -6.09
C VAL A 126 15.18 1.98 -5.50
N GLU A 127 15.28 1.93 -4.18
CA GLU A 127 16.43 2.42 -3.43
C GLU A 127 16.50 1.80 -2.04
N ILE A 128 17.64 2.00 -1.39
CA ILE A 128 17.83 1.70 0.03
C ILE A 128 17.54 3.00 0.78
N VAL A 129 16.49 3.03 1.58
CA VAL A 129 16.08 4.21 2.33
C VAL A 129 16.84 4.36 3.66
N GLY A 130 17.46 3.28 4.14
CA GLY A 130 18.29 3.31 5.33
C GLY A 130 18.66 1.94 5.87
N GLU A 131 19.28 1.93 7.06
CA GLU A 131 19.51 0.72 7.85
C GLU A 131 18.24 0.34 8.64
N ALA A 132 18.14 -0.92 9.06
CA ALA A 132 17.06 -1.33 9.97
C ALA A 132 17.17 -0.56 11.31
N PRO A 133 16.04 -0.23 11.97
CA PRO A 133 16.06 0.54 13.23
C PRO A 133 16.78 -0.19 14.36
N GLU A 134 16.74 -1.52 14.37
CA GLU A 134 17.30 -2.39 15.39
C GLU A 134 17.99 -3.59 14.73
N GLU A 135 18.90 -4.24 15.46
CA GLU A 135 19.49 -5.50 15.01
C GLU A 135 18.46 -6.62 15.11
N CYS A 136 18.38 -7.48 14.08
CA CYS A 136 17.46 -8.61 14.10
C CYS A 136 17.89 -9.62 15.18
N PRO A 137 17.00 -10.01 16.13
CA PRO A 137 17.32 -11.00 17.16
C PRO A 137 17.77 -12.36 16.61
N ARG A 138 17.43 -12.67 15.35
CA ARG A 138 17.81 -13.89 14.64
C ARG A 138 19.15 -13.76 13.88
N GLY A 139 19.83 -12.63 13.97
CA GLY A 139 21.13 -12.37 13.31
C GLY A 139 21.05 -12.04 11.83
N ASN A 140 19.85 -11.74 11.29
CA ASN A 140 19.72 -11.30 9.90
C ASN A 140 20.20 -9.86 9.73
N VAL A 141 21.00 -9.61 8.69
CA VAL A 141 21.43 -8.26 8.32
C VAL A 141 20.38 -7.66 7.40
N LEU A 142 19.65 -6.67 7.90
CA LEU A 142 18.49 -6.08 7.24
C LEU A 142 18.75 -4.62 6.86
N LYS A 143 18.26 -4.23 5.69
CA LYS A 143 18.19 -2.82 5.26
C LYS A 143 16.74 -2.45 4.97
N LEU A 144 16.41 -1.18 5.17
CA LEU A 144 15.14 -0.65 4.72
C LEU A 144 15.23 -0.31 3.24
N VAL A 145 14.33 -0.90 2.45
CA VAL A 145 14.28 -0.73 1.01
C VAL A 145 12.91 -0.23 0.59
N GLU A 146 12.90 0.63 -0.43
CA GLU A 146 11.68 1.00 -1.14
C GLU A 146 11.44 0.02 -2.30
N PHE A 147 10.28 -0.62 -2.31
CA PHE A 147 9.81 -1.43 -3.42
C PHE A 147 8.82 -0.65 -4.28
N ARG A 148 8.93 -0.86 -5.60
CA ARG A 148 7.95 -0.45 -6.61
C ARG A 148 7.62 -1.64 -7.52
N ARG A 149 6.37 -1.75 -7.95
CA ARG A 149 5.96 -2.77 -8.93
C ARG A 149 6.18 -2.29 -10.36
#